data_AF-D8QR51-F1
#
_entry.id   AF-D8QR51-F1
#
_cell.length_a   1.000
_cell.length_b   1.000
_cell.length_c   1.000
_cell.angle_alpha   90.00
_cell.angle_beta   90.00
_cell.angle_gamma   90.00
#
_symmetry.space_group_name_H-M   'P 1'
#
loop_
_entity.id
_entity.type
_entity.pdbx_description
1 polymer ?
#
loop_
_entity_poly.entity_id
_entity_poly.type
_entity_poly.pdbx_seq_one_letter_code
_entity_poly.pdbx_strand_id
1 'polypeptide(L)'
;MDAIADPENLFGAPQTGHITRRMIQKKLSSDAEQDEIARQETQRQLDRQRAAREARVVPESDAGLIEFFLETQAQEIEFEIARCRLRLTDSFLSFLNTEIASLKFKINRTQDIEDRLVELEALQKVLTEGIGKERTVFSLLYFRDLNRVLNAEAYDRLATDLVQAKERVARIFASKDKKATLLEMVASNELDRSLLVLLDQNIVTARSAGQKEAADFMTKIRGAVLKYITL
;
A
#
# COMPACT_ATOMS: atom_id res chain seq x y z
N MET A 1 -13.99 60.92 -46.79
CA MET A 1 -14.74 59.64 -46.89
C MET A 1 -15.32 59.39 -45.52
N ASP A 2 -16.56 59.81 -45.34
CA ASP A 2 -17.27 59.77 -44.06
C ASP A 2 -17.56 58.31 -43.67
N ALA A 3 -17.11 57.93 -42.48
CA ALA A 3 -17.46 56.66 -41.88
C ALA A 3 -18.97 56.67 -41.61
N ILE A 4 -19.69 55.76 -42.27
CA ILE A 4 -21.11 55.51 -42.08
C ILE A 4 -21.34 55.19 -40.60
N ALA A 5 -21.97 56.10 -39.87
CA ALA A 5 -22.35 55.90 -38.47
C ALA A 5 -23.61 55.03 -38.41
N ASP A 6 -23.58 53.95 -37.62
CA ASP A 6 -24.72 53.07 -37.31
C ASP A 6 -25.66 53.79 -36.31
N PRO A 7 -26.75 54.43 -36.78
CA PRO A 7 -27.56 55.32 -35.94
C PRO A 7 -28.54 54.55 -35.04
N GLU A 8 -28.82 53.28 -35.35
CA GLU A 8 -29.73 52.42 -34.56
C GLU A 8 -28.97 51.54 -33.55
N ASN A 9 -27.63 51.64 -33.50
CA ASN A 9 -26.77 50.79 -32.67
C ASN A 9 -27.09 49.29 -32.85
N LEU A 10 -27.37 48.90 -34.09
CA LEU A 10 -27.75 47.53 -34.47
C LEU A 10 -26.61 46.54 -34.22
N PHE A 11 -25.35 47.00 -34.30
CA PHE A 11 -24.18 46.12 -34.27
C PHE A 11 -23.39 46.14 -32.95
N GLY A 12 -23.70 47.05 -32.03
CA GLY A 12 -22.98 47.20 -30.76
C GLY A 12 -21.49 47.54 -30.91
N ALA A 13 -20.77 47.70 -29.79
CA ALA A 13 -19.33 47.94 -29.83
C ALA A 13 -18.59 46.71 -30.39
N PRO A 14 -17.60 46.88 -31.29
CA PRO A 14 -16.88 45.77 -31.90
C PRO A 14 -16.20 44.93 -30.82
N GLN A 15 -16.63 43.68 -30.68
CA GLN A 15 -15.99 42.71 -29.81
C GLN A 15 -14.66 42.28 -30.45
N THR A 16 -13.55 42.45 -29.73
CA THR A 16 -12.22 42.06 -30.19
C THR A 16 -11.84 40.67 -29.64
N GLY A 17 -10.88 39.99 -30.27
CA GLY A 17 -10.38 38.68 -29.80
C GLY A 17 -11.14 37.44 -30.31
N HIS A 18 -12.11 37.58 -31.23
CA HIS A 18 -12.81 36.44 -31.84
C HIS A 18 -11.90 35.47 -32.60
N ILE A 19 -10.87 35.98 -33.26
CA ILE A 19 -9.87 35.17 -33.98
C ILE A 19 -9.11 34.29 -33.00
N THR A 20 -8.58 34.89 -31.92
CA THR A 20 -7.86 34.17 -30.85
C THR A 20 -8.75 33.12 -30.21
N ARG A 21 -10.02 33.44 -29.90
CA ARG A 21 -10.98 32.49 -29.32
C ARG A 21 -11.23 31.29 -30.23
N ARG A 22 -11.44 31.52 -31.54
CA ARG A 22 -11.62 30.43 -32.53
C ARG A 22 -10.36 29.59 -32.71
N MET A 23 -9.17 30.21 -32.70
CA MET A 23 -7.90 29.50 -32.76
C MET A 23 -7.70 28.60 -31.54
N ILE A 24 -8.00 29.10 -30.34
CA ILE A 24 -7.94 28.31 -29.10
C ILE A 24 -8.95 27.14 -29.15
N GLN A 25 -10.19 27.41 -29.58
CA GLN A 25 -11.22 26.37 -29.71
C GLN A 25 -10.82 25.27 -30.71
N LYS A 26 -10.25 25.65 -31.87
CA LYS A 26 -9.79 24.71 -32.89
C LYS A 26 -8.60 23.87 -32.41
N LYS A 27 -7.67 24.47 -31.65
CA LYS A 27 -6.57 23.72 -31.03
C LYS A 27 -7.09 22.72 -30.00
N LEU A 28 -7.95 23.16 -29.08
CA LEU A 28 -8.56 22.27 -28.08
C LEU A 28 -9.34 21.11 -28.71
N SER A 29 -10.10 21.35 -29.79
CA SER A 29 -10.83 20.27 -30.48
C SER A 29 -9.87 19.31 -31.19
N SER A 30 -8.83 19.84 -31.86
CA SER A 30 -7.81 19.01 -32.52
C SER A 30 -7.03 18.18 -31.50
N ASP A 31 -6.63 18.77 -30.38
CA ASP A 31 -5.90 18.07 -29.31
C ASP A 31 -6.78 16.97 -28.70
N ALA A 32 -8.07 17.26 -28.45
CA ALA A 32 -9.03 16.27 -27.96
C ALA A 32 -9.24 15.11 -28.95
N GLU A 33 -9.28 15.38 -30.26
CA GLU A 33 -9.36 14.34 -31.30
C GLU A 33 -8.09 13.47 -31.33
N GLN A 34 -6.90 14.08 -31.23
CA GLN A 34 -5.64 13.34 -31.18
C GLN A 34 -5.54 12.46 -29.92
N ASP A 35 -5.94 13.00 -28.76
CA ASP A 35 -5.97 12.27 -27.50
C ASP A 35 -6.92 11.06 -27.58
N GLU A 36 -8.09 11.23 -28.19
CA GLU A 36 -9.07 10.15 -28.37
C GLU A 36 -8.54 9.06 -29.31
N ILE A 37 -7.90 9.44 -30.43
CA ILE A 37 -7.26 8.49 -31.35
C ILE A 37 -6.17 7.69 -30.62
N ALA A 38 -5.29 8.38 -29.87
CA ALA A 38 -4.22 7.72 -29.13
C ALA A 38 -4.77 6.76 -28.06
N ARG A 39 -5.84 7.14 -27.36
CA ARG A 39 -6.53 6.27 -26.38
C ARG A 39 -7.10 5.03 -27.05
N GLN A 40 -7.79 5.18 -28.18
CA GLN A 40 -8.36 4.06 -28.91
C GLN A 40 -7.28 3.11 -29.45
N GLU A 41 -6.16 3.64 -29.94
CA GLU A 41 -5.03 2.82 -30.39
C GLU A 41 -4.40 2.05 -29.23
N THR A 42 -4.17 2.72 -28.10
CA THR A 42 -3.67 2.09 -26.86
C THR A 42 -4.61 0.96 -26.42
N GLN A 43 -5.93 1.22 -26.40
CA GLN A 43 -6.92 0.22 -25.99
C GLN A 43 -6.90 -0.99 -26.93
N ARG A 44 -6.85 -0.77 -28.25
CA ARG A 44 -6.75 -1.86 -29.24
C ARG A 44 -5.48 -2.69 -29.04
N GLN A 45 -4.36 -2.06 -28.68
CA GLN A 45 -3.12 -2.77 -28.40
C GLN A 45 -3.26 -3.64 -27.13
N LEU A 46 -3.81 -3.08 -26.06
CA LEU A 46 -4.06 -3.82 -24.81
C LEU A 46 -5.04 -4.99 -25.03
N ASP A 47 -6.08 -4.79 -25.84
CA ASP A 47 -7.06 -5.83 -26.17
C ASP A 47 -6.41 -6.95 -27.00
N ARG A 48 -5.57 -6.59 -27.98
CA ARG A 48 -4.78 -7.57 -28.75
C ARG A 48 -3.85 -8.38 -27.85
N GLN A 49 -3.15 -7.73 -26.92
CA GLN A 49 -2.30 -8.42 -25.95
C GLN A 49 -3.10 -9.34 -25.02
N ARG A 50 -4.28 -8.89 -24.56
CA ARG A 50 -5.17 -9.72 -23.76
C ARG A 50 -5.66 -10.95 -24.54
N ALA A 51 -6.11 -10.77 -25.78
CA ALA A 51 -6.56 -11.87 -26.62
C ALA A 51 -5.44 -12.88 -26.89
N ALA A 52 -4.21 -12.40 -27.14
CA ALA A 52 -3.05 -13.27 -27.31
C ALA A 52 -2.73 -14.09 -26.05
N ARG A 53 -2.84 -13.48 -24.86
CA ARG A 53 -2.70 -14.18 -23.57
C ARG A 53 -3.76 -15.26 -23.36
N GLU A 54 -5.02 -14.92 -23.62
CA GLU A 54 -6.14 -15.84 -23.44
C GLU A 54 -6.05 -17.06 -24.36
N ALA A 55 -5.46 -16.91 -25.54
CA ALA A 55 -5.20 -18.01 -26.48
C ALA A 55 -4.07 -18.96 -26.02
N ARG A 56 -3.18 -18.52 -25.13
CA ARG A 56 -2.08 -19.37 -24.62
C ARG A 56 -2.59 -20.41 -23.63
N VAL A 57 -2.19 -21.66 -23.84
CA VAL A 57 -2.51 -22.81 -22.99
C VAL A 57 -1.31 -23.13 -22.09
N VAL A 58 -1.55 -23.21 -20.79
CA VAL A 58 -0.50 -23.54 -19.80
C VAL A 58 -0.24 -25.05 -19.84
N PRO A 59 0.98 -25.52 -20.13
CA PRO A 59 1.28 -26.95 -20.21
C PRO A 59 1.29 -27.64 -18.85
N GLU A 60 0.82 -28.89 -18.75
CA GLU A 60 0.71 -29.61 -17.46
C GLU A 60 2.03 -30.16 -16.91
N SER A 61 3.05 -30.35 -17.76
CA SER A 61 4.37 -30.86 -17.35
C SER A 61 5.30 -29.75 -16.91
N ASP A 62 6.26 -30.06 -16.04
CA ASP A 62 7.26 -29.08 -15.57
C ASP A 62 8.21 -28.65 -16.70
N ALA A 63 8.66 -29.60 -17.54
CA ALA A 63 9.45 -29.29 -18.73
C ALA A 63 8.67 -28.40 -19.72
N GLY A 64 7.39 -28.70 -19.96
CA GLY A 64 6.55 -27.87 -20.82
C GLY A 64 6.31 -26.49 -20.23
N LEU A 65 6.21 -26.38 -18.90
CA LEU A 65 6.09 -25.10 -18.23
C LEU A 65 7.37 -24.24 -18.36
N ILE A 66 8.56 -24.86 -18.37
CA ILE A 66 9.81 -24.15 -18.66
C ILE A 66 9.78 -23.57 -20.08
N GLU A 67 9.48 -24.38 -21.10
CA GLU A 67 9.41 -23.87 -22.49
C GLU A 67 8.37 -22.77 -22.63
N PHE A 68 7.21 -22.95 -21.99
CA PHE A 68 6.16 -21.95 -21.98
C PHE A 68 6.67 -20.59 -21.50
N PHE A 69 7.48 -20.55 -20.44
CA PHE A 69 8.05 -19.31 -19.95
C PHE A 69 9.19 -18.76 -20.82
N LEU A 70 10.02 -19.62 -21.42
CA LEU A 70 11.05 -19.19 -22.37
C LEU A 70 10.45 -18.56 -23.63
N GLU A 71 9.31 -19.06 -24.08
CA GLU A 71 8.53 -18.50 -25.20
C GLU A 71 7.65 -17.31 -24.80
N THR A 72 7.63 -16.94 -23.51
CA THR A 72 6.82 -15.82 -23.03
C THR A 72 7.56 -14.50 -23.24
N GLN A 73 6.87 -13.52 -23.82
CA GLN A 73 7.42 -12.19 -24.02
C GLN A 73 7.70 -11.48 -22.68
N ALA A 74 8.75 -10.66 -22.64
CA ALA A 74 9.16 -9.97 -21.41
C ALA A 74 8.05 -9.13 -20.77
N GLN A 75 7.17 -8.50 -21.56
CA GLN A 75 6.05 -7.70 -21.05
C GLN A 75 4.92 -8.56 -20.44
N GLU A 76 4.83 -9.84 -20.81
CA GLU A 76 3.78 -10.75 -20.37
C GLU A 76 4.22 -11.69 -19.24
N ILE A 77 5.53 -11.76 -18.96
CA ILE A 77 6.10 -12.71 -18.01
C ILE A 77 5.50 -12.58 -16.61
N GLU A 78 5.22 -11.35 -16.16
CA GLU A 78 4.63 -11.10 -14.84
C GLU A 78 3.20 -11.66 -14.75
N PHE A 79 2.41 -11.53 -15.82
CA PHE A 79 1.06 -12.08 -15.89
C PHE A 79 1.09 -13.61 -15.89
N GLU A 80 1.98 -14.23 -16.65
CA GLU A 80 2.07 -15.69 -16.72
C GLU A 80 2.62 -16.30 -15.42
N ILE A 81 3.53 -15.61 -14.73
CA ILE A 81 3.98 -15.99 -13.38
C ILE A 81 2.79 -15.99 -12.41
N ALA A 82 1.98 -14.93 -12.42
CA ALA A 82 0.79 -14.85 -11.58
C ALA A 82 -0.23 -15.95 -11.92
N ARG A 83 -0.45 -16.23 -13.21
CA ARG A 83 -1.36 -17.29 -13.69
C ARG A 83 -0.91 -18.68 -13.23
N CYS A 84 0.40 -18.94 -13.23
CA CYS A 84 0.97 -20.25 -12.89
C CYS A 84 1.39 -20.38 -11.41
N ARG A 85 1.06 -19.43 -10.55
CA ARG A 85 1.59 -19.31 -9.18
C ARG A 85 1.47 -20.56 -8.32
N LEU A 86 0.34 -21.27 -8.40
CA LEU A 86 0.13 -22.50 -7.64
C LEU A 86 1.05 -23.65 -8.06
N ARG A 87 1.62 -23.58 -9.28
CA ARG A 87 2.53 -24.58 -9.84
C ARG A 87 3.99 -24.21 -9.70
N LEU A 88 4.29 -22.92 -9.51
CA LEU A 88 5.63 -22.39 -9.21
C LEU A 88 6.06 -22.70 -7.76
N THR A 89 6.07 -23.98 -7.42
CA THR A 89 6.43 -24.50 -6.09
C THR A 89 7.94 -24.72 -5.96
N ASP A 90 8.42 -24.95 -4.75
CA ASP A 90 9.83 -25.31 -4.51
C ASP A 90 10.24 -26.58 -5.27
N SER A 91 9.29 -27.52 -5.48
CA SER A 91 9.53 -28.74 -6.28
C SER A 91 9.82 -28.39 -7.74
N PHE A 92 9.05 -27.48 -8.34
CA PHE A 92 9.27 -27.00 -9.69
C PHE A 92 10.60 -26.25 -9.81
N LEU A 93 10.91 -25.37 -8.84
CA LEU A 93 12.20 -24.66 -8.83
C LEU A 93 13.37 -25.63 -8.69
N SER A 94 13.23 -26.69 -7.88
CA SER A 94 14.23 -27.75 -7.79
C SER A 94 14.42 -28.47 -9.13
N PHE A 95 13.33 -28.76 -9.85
CA PHE A 95 13.40 -29.35 -11.19
C PHE A 95 14.19 -28.47 -12.17
N LEU A 96 13.88 -27.16 -12.23
CA LEU A 96 14.61 -26.19 -13.05
C LEU A 96 16.10 -26.13 -12.67
N ASN A 97 16.42 -26.15 -11.37
CA ASN A 97 17.81 -26.16 -10.90
C ASN A 97 18.57 -27.41 -11.34
N THR A 98 17.91 -28.57 -11.34
CA THR A 98 18.49 -29.82 -11.82
C THR A 98 18.79 -29.77 -13.32
N GLU A 99 17.86 -29.23 -14.13
CA GLU A 99 18.09 -29.04 -15.58
C GLU A 99 19.28 -28.10 -15.85
N ILE A 100 19.34 -26.97 -15.15
CA ILE A 100 20.48 -26.03 -15.20
C ILE A 100 21.78 -26.73 -14.81
N ALA A 101 21.80 -27.47 -13.70
CA ALA A 101 22.98 -28.20 -13.24
C ALA A 101 23.43 -29.26 -14.26
N SER A 102 22.49 -29.99 -14.86
CA SER A 102 22.75 -30.98 -15.90
C SER A 102 23.49 -30.37 -17.10
N LEU A 103 23.07 -29.18 -17.56
CA LEU A 103 23.74 -28.46 -18.65
C LEU A 103 25.09 -27.86 -18.24
N LYS A 104 25.22 -27.38 -16.99
CA LYS A 104 26.49 -26.85 -16.44
C LYS A 104 27.59 -27.89 -16.37
N PHE A 105 27.26 -29.11 -15.93
CA PHE A 105 28.24 -30.18 -15.72
C PHE A 105 28.44 -31.07 -16.94
N LYS A 106 27.86 -30.72 -18.09
CA LYS A 106 28.02 -31.46 -19.34
C LYS A 106 29.45 -31.29 -19.86
N ILE A 107 30.15 -32.40 -20.08
CA ILE A 107 31.60 -32.44 -20.41
C ILE A 107 31.92 -31.74 -21.74
N ASN A 108 31.01 -31.81 -22.73
CA ASN A 108 31.16 -31.14 -24.03
C ASN A 108 30.05 -30.11 -24.18
N ARG A 109 30.37 -28.82 -23.96
CA ARG A 109 29.45 -27.70 -24.08
C ARG A 109 29.59 -27.09 -25.47
N THR A 110 28.58 -27.30 -26.31
CA THR A 110 28.43 -26.59 -27.59
C THR A 110 27.87 -25.20 -27.34
N GLN A 111 27.97 -24.31 -28.32
CA GLN A 111 27.38 -22.96 -28.21
C GLN A 111 25.87 -23.02 -27.89
N ASP A 112 25.14 -23.94 -28.52
CA ASP A 112 23.72 -24.19 -28.26
C ASP A 112 23.44 -24.56 -26.78
N ILE A 113 24.32 -25.34 -26.14
CA ILE A 113 24.20 -25.69 -24.71
C ILE A 113 24.50 -24.47 -23.82
N GLU A 114 25.45 -23.61 -24.22
CA GLU A 114 25.75 -22.37 -23.49
C GLU A 114 24.60 -21.38 -23.58
N ASP A 115 24.05 -21.16 -24.78
CA ASP A 115 22.92 -20.26 -25.02
C ASP A 115 21.69 -20.71 -24.22
N ARG A 116 21.40 -22.01 -24.26
CA ARG A 116 20.29 -22.60 -23.49
C ARG A 116 20.53 -22.50 -21.98
N LEU A 117 21.76 -22.61 -21.51
CA LEU A 117 22.06 -22.40 -20.10
C LEU A 117 21.74 -20.96 -19.68
N VAL A 118 22.17 -19.98 -20.48
CA VAL A 118 21.91 -18.55 -20.20
C VAL A 118 20.41 -18.27 -20.13
N GLU A 119 19.62 -18.82 -21.05
CA GLU A 119 18.17 -18.71 -21.05
C GLU A 119 17.55 -19.27 -19.75
N LEU A 120 17.95 -20.47 -19.34
CA LEU A 120 17.42 -21.10 -18.12
C LEU A 120 17.84 -20.38 -16.84
N GLU A 121 19.06 -19.85 -16.77
CA GLU A 121 19.51 -19.05 -15.63
C GLU A 121 18.76 -17.71 -15.54
N ALA A 122 18.55 -17.06 -16.69
CA ALA A 122 17.74 -15.85 -16.75
C ALA A 122 16.30 -16.13 -16.30
N LEU A 123 15.71 -17.23 -16.77
CA LEU A 123 14.37 -17.65 -16.37
C LEU A 123 14.30 -17.93 -14.87
N GLN A 124 15.23 -18.71 -14.32
CA GLN A 124 15.31 -19.01 -12.89
C GLN A 124 15.29 -17.72 -12.05
N LYS A 125 16.09 -16.73 -12.46
CA LYS A 125 16.15 -15.43 -11.79
C LYS A 125 14.81 -14.71 -11.84
N VAL A 126 14.21 -14.59 -13.03
CA VAL A 126 12.93 -13.91 -13.24
C VAL A 126 11.81 -14.56 -12.43
N LEU A 127 11.73 -15.90 -12.42
CA LEU A 127 10.73 -16.64 -11.64
C LEU A 127 10.94 -16.45 -10.14
N THR A 128 12.19 -16.54 -9.65
CA THR A 128 12.50 -16.35 -8.23
C THR A 128 12.14 -14.95 -7.77
N GLU A 129 12.48 -13.92 -8.56
CA GLU A 129 12.10 -12.54 -8.30
C GLU A 129 10.59 -12.33 -8.37
N GLY A 130 9.90 -12.89 -9.36
CA GLY A 130 8.44 -12.78 -9.50
C GLY A 130 7.69 -13.41 -8.33
N ILE A 131 8.06 -14.64 -7.94
CA ILE A 131 7.49 -15.33 -6.78
C ILE A 131 7.77 -14.54 -5.49
N GLY A 132 8.98 -13.99 -5.35
CA GLY A 132 9.42 -13.19 -4.22
C GLY A 132 8.74 -11.81 -4.11
N LYS A 133 8.59 -11.07 -5.22
CA LYS A 133 7.88 -9.79 -5.29
C LYS A 133 6.44 -9.94 -4.82
N GLU A 134 5.79 -11.03 -5.18
CA GLU A 134 4.43 -11.31 -4.75
C GLU A 134 4.35 -11.83 -3.30
N ARG A 135 5.40 -12.43 -2.72
CA ARG A 135 5.44 -12.61 -1.24
C ARG A 135 5.45 -11.26 -0.53
N THR A 136 6.07 -10.24 -1.11
CA THR A 136 6.03 -8.86 -0.60
C THR A 136 4.68 -8.19 -0.87
N VAL A 137 4.06 -8.36 -2.03
CA VAL A 137 2.73 -7.77 -2.33
C VAL A 137 1.61 -8.50 -1.59
N PHE A 138 1.67 -9.82 -1.47
CA PHE A 138 0.73 -10.63 -0.69
C PHE A 138 0.94 -10.43 0.81
N SER A 139 2.18 -10.29 1.29
CA SER A 139 2.43 -9.85 2.68
C SER A 139 1.94 -8.42 2.89
N LEU A 140 2.14 -7.49 1.96
CA LEU A 140 1.63 -6.11 2.07
C LEU A 140 0.11 -6.02 1.94
N LEU A 141 -0.55 -6.85 1.13
CA LEU A 141 -2.02 -6.87 1.01
C LEU A 141 -2.66 -7.54 2.24
N TYR A 142 -2.14 -8.69 2.69
CA TYR A 142 -2.56 -9.28 3.96
C TYR A 142 -2.22 -8.36 5.14
N PHE A 143 -1.04 -7.76 5.21
CA PHE A 143 -0.72 -6.79 6.26
C PHE A 143 -1.53 -5.51 6.12
N ARG A 144 -1.92 -5.06 4.93
CA ARG A 144 -2.70 -3.83 4.76
C ARG A 144 -4.14 -4.03 5.20
N ASP A 145 -4.77 -5.14 4.84
CA ASP A 145 -6.14 -5.43 5.29
C ASP A 145 -6.16 -5.84 6.76
N LEU A 146 -5.20 -6.64 7.22
CA LEU A 146 -5.05 -6.98 8.64
C LEU A 146 -4.71 -5.71 9.45
N ASN A 147 -3.77 -4.86 9.04
CA ASN A 147 -3.51 -3.58 9.71
C ASN A 147 -4.69 -2.62 9.60
N ARG A 148 -5.49 -2.61 8.53
CA ARG A 148 -6.62 -1.70 8.45
C ARG A 148 -7.70 -2.08 9.45
N VAL A 149 -7.98 -3.37 9.61
CA VAL A 149 -8.93 -3.88 10.60
C VAL A 149 -8.34 -3.82 12.02
N LEU A 150 -7.10 -4.28 12.23
CA LEU A 150 -6.42 -4.19 13.53
C LEU A 150 -6.23 -2.75 13.96
N ASN A 151 -5.91 -1.81 13.05
CA ASN A 151 -5.76 -0.40 13.41
C ASN A 151 -7.11 0.24 13.66
N ALA A 152 -8.18 -0.03 12.91
CA ALA A 152 -9.49 0.53 13.26
C ALA A 152 -9.94 0.03 14.63
N GLU A 153 -9.88 -1.28 14.87
CA GLU A 153 -10.23 -1.85 16.18
C GLU A 153 -9.28 -1.43 17.28
N ALA A 154 -7.97 -1.32 17.03
CA ALA A 154 -7.00 -0.86 18.01
C ALA A 154 -7.10 0.64 18.26
N TYR A 155 -7.40 1.47 17.25
CA TYR A 155 -7.66 2.89 17.44
C TYR A 155 -8.97 3.11 18.20
N ASP A 156 -10.03 2.36 17.90
CA ASP A 156 -11.30 2.43 18.63
C ASP A 156 -11.15 1.92 20.07
N ARG A 157 -10.42 0.82 20.28
CA ARG A 157 -10.07 0.32 21.62
C ARG A 157 -9.17 1.30 22.36
N LEU A 158 -8.12 1.84 21.74
CA LEU A 158 -7.24 2.85 22.35
C LEU A 158 -8.01 4.13 22.66
N ALA A 159 -8.92 4.58 21.79
CA ALA A 159 -9.76 5.74 22.05
C ALA A 159 -10.69 5.48 23.23
N THR A 160 -11.33 4.32 23.29
CA THR A 160 -12.19 3.90 24.40
C THR A 160 -11.41 3.78 25.70
N ASP A 161 -10.25 3.12 25.68
CA ASP A 161 -9.35 2.96 26.82
C ASP A 161 -8.82 4.30 27.33
N LEU A 162 -8.50 5.23 26.42
CA LEU A 162 -8.06 6.59 26.78
C LEU A 162 -9.20 7.41 27.39
N VAL A 163 -10.43 7.28 26.89
CA VAL A 163 -11.62 7.94 27.47
C VAL A 163 -11.87 7.41 28.88
N GLN A 164 -11.89 6.09 29.05
CA GLN A 164 -12.08 5.46 30.35
C GLN A 164 -10.93 5.77 31.33
N ALA A 165 -9.67 5.77 30.86
CA ALA A 165 -8.53 6.15 31.68
C ALA A 165 -8.64 7.60 32.19
N LYS A 166 -9.13 8.54 31.37
CA LYS A 166 -9.37 9.93 31.80
C LYS A 166 -10.41 10.01 32.91
N GLU A 167 -11.51 9.28 32.79
CA GLU A 167 -12.56 9.22 33.82
C GLU A 167 -12.02 8.65 35.13
N ARG A 168 -11.22 7.58 35.05
CA ARG A 168 -10.56 6.96 36.21
C ARG A 168 -9.56 7.91 36.89
N VAL A 169 -8.72 8.63 36.13
CA VAL A 169 -7.83 9.67 36.69
C VAL A 169 -8.63 10.77 37.38
N ALA A 170 -9.69 11.27 36.73
CA ALA A 170 -10.54 12.32 37.29
C ALA A 170 -11.19 11.87 38.62
N ARG A 171 -11.66 10.61 38.68
CA ARG A 171 -12.21 10.00 39.90
C ARG A 171 -11.17 9.95 41.02
N ILE A 172 -9.94 9.55 40.74
CA ILE A 172 -8.84 9.53 41.72
C ILE A 172 -8.55 10.94 42.25
N PHE A 173 -8.47 11.93 41.37
CA PHE A 173 -8.13 13.31 41.77
C PHE A 173 -9.26 13.99 42.55
N ALA A 174 -10.52 13.72 42.18
CA ALA A 174 -11.68 14.26 42.87
C ALA A 174 -11.97 13.57 44.21
N SER A 175 -11.46 12.36 44.43
CA SER A 175 -11.73 11.60 45.65
C SER A 175 -11.18 12.30 46.90
N LYS A 176 -11.97 12.28 47.98
CA LYS A 176 -11.51 12.74 49.30
C LYS A 176 -10.50 11.75 49.89
N ASP A 177 -10.76 10.45 49.76
CA ASP A 177 -9.88 9.35 50.21
C ASP A 177 -9.32 8.55 49.03
N LYS A 178 -8.08 8.88 48.66
CA LYS A 178 -7.42 8.33 47.49
C LYS A 178 -7.05 6.86 47.70
N LYS A 179 -6.79 6.44 48.95
CA LYS A 179 -6.40 5.07 49.27
C LYS A 179 -7.59 4.14 49.13
N ALA A 180 -8.74 4.54 49.68
CA ALA A 180 -9.98 3.78 49.55
C ALA A 180 -10.39 3.65 48.06
N THR A 181 -10.37 4.76 47.31
CA THR A 181 -10.69 4.73 45.87
C THR A 181 -9.73 3.85 45.07
N LEU A 182 -8.42 3.87 45.36
CA LEU A 182 -7.49 2.97 44.68
C LEU A 182 -7.78 1.50 44.99
N LEU A 183 -8.13 1.15 46.24
CA LEU A 183 -8.49 -0.22 46.60
C LEU A 183 -9.78 -0.70 45.91
N GLU A 184 -10.78 0.17 45.77
CA GLU A 184 -12.01 -0.12 45.01
C GLU A 184 -11.71 -0.37 43.52
N MET A 185 -10.84 0.45 42.94
CA MET A 185 -10.39 0.32 41.55
C MET A 185 -9.56 -0.94 41.33
N VAL A 186 -8.76 -1.36 42.32
CA VAL A 186 -8.07 -2.67 42.29
C VAL A 186 -9.08 -3.81 42.28
N ALA A 187 -10.06 -3.77 43.18
CA ALA A 187 -11.09 -4.81 43.27
C ALA A 187 -11.93 -4.93 41.99
N SER A 188 -12.11 -3.82 41.27
CA SER A 188 -12.85 -3.77 40.00
C SER A 188 -11.95 -3.97 38.77
N ASN A 189 -10.66 -4.27 38.94
CA ASN A 189 -9.66 -4.43 37.88
C ASN A 189 -9.56 -3.21 36.93
N GLU A 190 -9.73 -2.00 37.47
CA GLU A 190 -9.71 -0.73 36.73
C GLU A 190 -8.30 -0.09 36.68
N LEU A 191 -7.33 -0.61 37.43
CA LEU A 191 -5.94 -0.14 37.39
C LEU A 191 -5.17 -0.86 36.29
N ASP A 192 -4.86 -0.15 35.21
CA ASP A 192 -4.21 -0.72 34.03
C ASP A 192 -3.06 0.15 33.50
N ARG A 193 -2.41 -0.35 32.44
CA ARG A 193 -1.28 0.32 31.79
C ARG A 193 -1.68 1.64 31.12
N SER A 194 -2.90 1.73 30.60
CA SER A 194 -3.42 2.94 29.95
C SER A 194 -3.58 4.08 30.95
N LEU A 195 -4.02 3.79 32.18
CA LEU A 195 -4.07 4.73 33.30
C LEU A 195 -2.69 5.26 33.68
N LEU A 196 -1.68 4.39 33.73
CA LEU A 196 -0.29 4.78 34.02
C LEU A 196 0.30 5.71 32.95
N VAL A 197 0.11 5.37 31.68
CA VAL A 197 0.60 6.18 30.55
C VAL A 197 -0.02 7.58 30.57
N LEU A 198 -1.32 7.67 30.87
CA LEU A 198 -2.00 8.96 30.98
C LEU A 198 -1.50 9.78 32.17
N LEU A 199 -1.26 9.15 33.32
CA LEU A 199 -0.65 9.83 34.48
C LEU A 199 0.76 10.33 34.16
N ASP A 200 1.57 9.52 33.47
CA ASP A 200 2.92 9.92 33.04
C ASP A 200 2.89 11.13 32.10
N GLN A 201 1.99 11.12 31.11
CA GLN A 201 1.80 12.25 30.21
C GLN A 201 1.38 13.52 30.97
N ASN A 202 0.44 13.40 31.91
CA ASN A 202 -0.02 14.54 32.72
C ASN A 202 1.07 15.09 33.64
N ILE A 203 1.93 14.24 34.21
CA ILE A 203 3.09 14.67 35.01
C ILE A 203 4.06 15.48 34.15
N VAL A 204 4.38 14.99 32.95
CA VAL A 204 5.27 15.70 32.00
C VAL A 204 4.66 17.04 31.57
N THR A 205 3.36 17.06 31.25
CA THR A 205 2.65 18.29 30.89
C THR A 205 2.59 19.28 32.06
N ALA A 206 2.34 18.84 33.29
CA ALA A 206 2.35 19.72 34.46
C ALA A 206 3.74 20.29 34.75
N ARG A 207 4.81 19.49 34.61
CA ARG A 207 6.20 19.95 34.78
C ARG A 207 6.59 20.99 33.74
N SER A 208 6.27 20.75 32.48
CA SER A 208 6.56 21.70 31.39
C SER A 208 5.74 23.00 31.52
N ALA A 209 4.55 22.94 32.11
CA ALA A 209 3.73 24.10 32.47
C ALA A 209 4.15 24.78 33.79
N GLY A 210 5.22 24.33 34.45
CA GLY A 210 5.71 24.91 35.71
C GLY A 210 4.88 24.56 36.96
N GLN A 211 3.90 23.66 36.86
CA GLN A 211 3.02 23.25 37.95
C GLN A 211 3.66 22.12 38.78
N LYS A 212 4.69 22.47 39.57
CA LYS A 212 5.51 21.49 40.30
C LYS A 212 4.72 20.71 41.35
N GLU A 213 3.85 21.38 42.09
CA GLU A 213 3.04 20.76 43.15
C GLU A 213 2.05 19.73 42.58
N ALA A 214 1.44 20.04 41.44
CA ALA A 214 0.55 19.13 40.72
C ALA A 214 1.31 17.91 40.19
N ALA A 215 2.50 18.13 39.61
CA ALA A 215 3.35 17.06 39.12
C ALA A 215 3.82 16.11 40.24
N ASP A 216 4.19 16.65 41.40
CA ASP A 216 4.63 15.86 42.56
C ASP A 216 3.47 15.07 43.17
N PHE A 217 2.29 15.66 43.23
CA PHE A 217 1.07 14.97 43.64
C PHE A 217 0.72 13.81 42.72
N MET A 218 0.73 14.03 41.40
CA MET A 218 0.47 12.97 40.41
C MET A 218 1.55 11.88 40.43
N THR A 219 2.82 12.24 40.70
CA THR A 219 3.92 11.27 40.85
C THR A 219 3.69 10.34 42.05
N LYS A 220 3.18 10.86 43.17
CA LYS A 220 2.82 10.04 44.34
C LYS A 220 1.66 9.08 44.03
N ILE A 221 0.64 9.54 43.31
CA ILE A 221 -0.49 8.69 42.89
C ILE A 221 -0.02 7.59 41.94
N ARG A 222 0.79 7.93 40.93
CA ARG A 222 1.39 6.96 40.02
C ARG A 222 2.18 5.88 40.78
N GLY A 223 2.98 6.29 41.77
CA GLY A 223 3.72 5.36 42.62
C GLY A 223 2.83 4.46 43.49
N ALA A 224 1.63 4.91 43.85
CA ALA A 224 0.65 4.08 44.54
C ALA A 224 -0.03 3.08 43.58
N VAL A 225 -0.44 3.52 42.39
CA VAL A 225 -1.04 2.67 41.35
C VAL A 225 -0.09 1.53 40.95
N LEU A 226 1.21 1.82 40.78
CA LEU A 226 2.23 0.84 40.43
C LEU A 226 2.37 -0.32 41.42
N LYS A 227 1.97 -0.15 42.68
CA LYS A 227 2.04 -1.22 43.68
C LYS A 227 1.00 -2.31 43.46
N TYR A 228 -0.03 -2.03 42.67
CA TYR A 228 -1.18 -2.91 42.47
C TYR A 228 -1.29 -3.46 41.04
N ILE A 229 -0.51 -2.94 40.09
CA ILE A 229 -0.41 -3.49 38.74
C ILE A 229 0.69 -4.56 38.76
N THR A 230 0.29 -5.83 38.65
CA THR A 230 1.23 -6.93 38.38
C THR A 230 1.68 -6.88 36.93
N LEU A 231 3.01 -6.96 36.71
CA LEU A 231 3.61 -7.18 35.40
C LEU A 231 3.20 -8.55 34.82
#